data_AF-A0A662Q3Q3-F1
#
_entry.id   AF-A0A662Q3Q3-F1
#
_cell.length_a   1.000
_cell.length_b   1.000
_cell.length_c   1.000
_cell.angle_alpha   90.00
_cell.angle_beta   90.00
_cell.angle_gamma   90.00
#
_symmetry.space_group_name_H-M   'P 1'
#
loop_
_entity.id
_entity.type
_entity.pdbx_description
1 polymer ?
#
loop_
_entity_poly.entity_id
_entity_poly.type
_entity_poly.pdbx_seq_one_letter_code
_entity_poly.pdbx_strand_id
1 'polypeptide(L)'
;MCEIIFLYISYCQNSAIIQREIDIGVMKLKVRAVIFDIDGTLIDSLDVIAESLVEAAKEMGYNIESKDVKKLIGIPGKEIVKQLLKISDSQQIKEVLEKWEKNQRKVYAKRVKLYPKVKETLEYLKNRGFKLAAATSLTSDKAKEILQMFSIEKYFDTCVAADDVKY
;
A
#
# COMPACT_ATOMS: atom_id res chain seq x y z
N MET A 1 -10.63 20.58 19.59
CA MET A 1 -10.01 21.13 18.37
C MET A 1 -9.09 20.05 17.78
N CYS A 2 -9.66 19.05 17.11
CA CYS A 2 -8.87 17.99 16.46
C CYS A 2 -9.50 17.73 15.10
N GLU A 3 -9.29 18.66 14.17
CA GLU A 3 -9.72 18.54 12.79
C GLU A 3 -8.62 17.85 11.99
N ILE A 4 -8.66 16.52 11.99
CA ILE A 4 -7.90 15.67 11.06
C ILE A 4 -8.93 14.89 10.27
N ILE A 5 -9.08 15.23 8.99
CA ILE A 5 -9.94 14.50 8.07
C ILE A 5 -9.05 13.81 7.07
N PHE A 6 -9.20 12.49 7.05
CA PHE A 6 -8.49 11.59 6.19
C PHE A 6 -9.26 11.47 4.88
N LEU A 7 -8.62 11.79 3.76
CA LEU A 7 -9.08 11.31 2.46
C LEU A 7 -8.22 10.10 2.12
N TYR A 8 -8.74 8.89 2.35
CA TYR A 8 -8.12 7.67 1.86
C TYR A 8 -8.47 7.54 0.38
N ILE A 9 -7.51 7.87 -0.50
CA ILE A 9 -7.69 7.74 -1.94
C ILE A 9 -7.16 6.36 -2.32
N SER A 10 -8.04 5.37 -2.56
CA SER A 10 -7.58 4.05 -3.04
C SER A 10 -7.44 3.98 -4.57
N TYR A 11 -7.82 5.03 -5.31
CA TYR A 11 -7.70 5.08 -6.77
C TYR A 11 -7.36 6.50 -7.26
N CYS A 12 -6.15 6.69 -7.78
CA CYS A 12 -5.68 7.95 -8.38
C CYS A 12 -5.99 8.05 -9.89
N GLN A 13 -7.07 7.40 -10.38
CA GLN A 13 -7.35 7.33 -11.82
C GLN A 13 -8.22 8.46 -12.37
N ASN A 14 -9.00 9.15 -11.53
CA ASN A 14 -9.87 10.24 -11.97
C ASN A 14 -9.40 11.59 -11.43
N SER A 15 -9.62 12.63 -12.24
CA SER A 15 -9.48 14.04 -11.86
C SER A 15 -10.55 14.40 -10.82
N ALA A 16 -10.47 13.83 -9.62
CA ALA A 16 -11.21 14.32 -8.49
C ALA A 16 -10.61 15.69 -8.15
N ILE A 17 -11.43 16.74 -8.24
CA ILE A 17 -11.06 18.04 -7.70
C ILE A 17 -10.92 17.83 -6.20
N ILE A 18 -9.69 17.73 -5.69
CA ILE A 18 -9.44 17.67 -4.25
C ILE A 18 -9.74 19.06 -3.69
N GLN A 19 -10.98 19.25 -3.24
CA GLN A 19 -11.42 20.47 -2.60
C GLN A 19 -10.84 20.53 -1.19
N ARG A 20 -10.34 21.70 -0.80
CA ARG A 20 -9.84 21.96 0.57
C ARG A 20 -10.96 21.92 1.60
N GLU A 21 -12.21 22.04 1.17
CA GLU A 21 -13.39 21.95 2.02
C GLU A 21 -14.16 20.68 1.67
N ILE A 22 -14.48 19.88 2.68
CA ILE A 22 -15.41 18.75 2.56
C ILE A 22 -16.66 19.12 3.35
N ASP A 23 -17.82 19.02 2.70
CA ASP A 23 -19.11 19.18 3.35
C ASP A 23 -19.48 17.86 4.03
N ILE A 24 -19.57 17.88 5.37
CA ILE A 24 -20.09 16.76 6.16
C ILE A 24 -21.34 17.25 6.89
N GLY A 25 -22.49 17.12 6.24
CA GLY A 25 -23.76 17.64 6.73
C GLY A 25 -23.77 19.17 6.77
N VAL A 26 -23.89 19.76 7.97
CA VAL A 26 -23.88 21.22 8.18
C VAL A 26 -22.48 21.79 8.45
N MET A 27 -21.45 20.95 8.52
CA MET A 27 -20.08 21.36 8.80
C MET A 27 -19.24 21.44 7.53
N LYS A 28 -18.53 22.56 7.37
CA LYS A 28 -17.43 22.71 6.43
C LYS A 28 -16.14 22.38 7.11
N LEU A 29 -15.44 21.36 6.61
CA LEU A 29 -14.18 20.98 7.20
C LEU A 29 -13.02 21.20 6.25
N LYS A 30 -11.96 21.82 6.77
CA LYS A 30 -10.77 22.15 5.99
C LYS A 30 -9.76 21.01 6.03
N VAL A 31 -9.57 20.33 4.91
CA VAL A 31 -8.56 19.29 4.77
C VAL A 31 -7.17 19.92 4.81
N ARG A 32 -6.33 19.44 5.74
CA ARG A 32 -4.96 19.91 5.93
C ARG A 32 -3.91 18.88 5.52
N ALA A 33 -4.26 17.60 5.54
CA ALA A 33 -3.37 16.51 5.22
C ALA A 33 -4.05 15.45 4.36
N VAL A 34 -3.28 14.73 3.55
CA VAL A 34 -3.73 13.56 2.78
C VAL A 34 -2.78 12.41 3.08
N ILE A 35 -3.35 11.25 3.40
CA ILE A 35 -2.59 10.02 3.66
C ILE A 35 -2.84 9.05 2.51
N PHE A 36 -1.76 8.55 1.92
CA PHE A 36 -1.79 7.59 0.84
C PHE A 36 -1.35 6.22 1.35
N ASP A 37 -2.09 5.17 0.97
CA ASP A 37 -1.48 3.83 0.92
C ASP A 37 -0.52 3.74 -0.27
N ILE A 38 0.30 2.68 -0.33
CA ILE A 38 1.28 2.47 -1.40
C ILE A 38 0.74 1.47 -2.42
N ASP A 39 0.57 0.21 -2.03
CA ASP A 39 0.17 -0.88 -2.91
C ASP A 39 -1.29 -0.74 -3.37
N GLY A 40 -1.53 -0.78 -4.68
CA GLY A 40 -2.88 -0.57 -5.21
C GLY A 40 -3.39 0.87 -5.11
N THR A 41 -2.57 1.81 -4.62
CA THR A 41 -2.93 3.24 -4.48
C THR A 41 -1.99 4.15 -5.25
N LEU A 42 -0.68 4.12 -4.92
CA LEU A 42 0.35 4.87 -5.65
C LEU A 42 0.93 4.03 -6.79
N ILE A 43 1.02 2.71 -6.58
CA ILE A 43 1.62 1.77 -7.51
C ILE A 43 0.67 0.63 -7.87
N ASP A 44 0.75 0.21 -9.12
CA ASP A 44 0.02 -0.92 -9.66
C ASP A 44 0.78 -2.22 -9.40
N SER A 45 0.60 -2.77 -8.19
CA SER A 45 1.36 -3.93 -7.68
C SER A 45 0.50 -5.13 -7.31
N LEU A 46 -0.83 -5.00 -7.29
CA LEU A 46 -1.74 -6.03 -6.72
C LEU A 46 -1.61 -7.39 -7.43
N ASP A 47 -1.48 -7.39 -8.76
CA ASP A 47 -1.30 -8.62 -9.54
C ASP A 47 0.04 -9.31 -9.20
N VAL A 48 1.11 -8.51 -9.12
CA VAL A 48 2.45 -9.02 -8.80
C VAL A 48 2.47 -9.62 -7.40
N ILE A 49 1.89 -8.93 -6.42
CA ILE A 49 1.80 -9.40 -5.04
C ILE A 49 1.03 -10.72 -4.97
N ALA A 50 -0.13 -10.78 -5.62
CA ALA A 50 -1.02 -11.93 -5.58
C ALA A 50 -0.44 -13.16 -6.28
N GLU A 51 0.06 -13.00 -7.51
CA GLU A 51 0.67 -14.09 -8.26
C GLU A 51 1.92 -14.64 -7.56
N SER A 52 2.73 -13.79 -6.95
CA SER A 52 3.93 -14.22 -6.22
C SER A 52 3.59 -15.05 -4.98
N LEU A 53 2.48 -14.74 -4.28
CA LEU A 53 2.01 -15.57 -3.17
C LEU A 53 1.42 -16.88 -3.66
N VAL A 54 0.67 -16.88 -4.76
CA VAL A 54 0.15 -18.12 -5.37
C VAL A 54 1.30 -19.06 -5.74
N GLU A 55 2.37 -18.53 -6.34
CA GLU A 55 3.58 -19.32 -6.66
C GLU A 55 4.24 -19.88 -5.39
N ALA A 56 4.45 -19.05 -4.37
CA ALA A 56 5.03 -19.48 -3.10
C ALA A 56 4.18 -20.53 -2.37
N ALA A 57 2.86 -20.36 -2.37
CA ALA A 57 1.93 -21.34 -1.80
C ALA A 57 1.99 -22.67 -2.54
N LYS A 58 2.06 -22.64 -3.88
CA LYS A 58 2.19 -23.83 -4.72
C LYS A 58 3.49 -24.58 -4.47
N GLU A 59 4.61 -23.88 -4.29
CA GLU A 59 5.89 -24.49 -3.90
C GLU A 59 5.82 -25.21 -2.55
N MET A 60 4.89 -24.80 -1.68
CA MET A 60 4.64 -25.38 -0.36
C MET A 60 3.52 -26.43 -0.36
N GLY A 61 2.99 -26.79 -1.53
CA GLY A 61 1.92 -27.80 -1.67
C GLY A 61 0.50 -27.27 -1.43
N TYR A 62 0.31 -25.95 -1.33
CA TYR A 62 -1.00 -25.33 -1.20
C TYR A 62 -1.53 -24.84 -2.55
N ASN A 63 -2.85 -24.84 -2.71
CA ASN A 63 -3.51 -24.27 -3.87
C ASN A 63 -4.46 -23.15 -3.43
N ILE A 64 -4.15 -21.93 -3.84
CA ILE A 64 -4.91 -20.72 -3.54
C ILE A 64 -5.12 -19.92 -4.82
N GLU A 65 -6.15 -19.08 -4.85
CA GLU A 65 -6.43 -18.24 -6.00
C GLU A 65 -5.94 -16.81 -5.79
N SER A 66 -5.39 -16.20 -6.85
CA SER A 66 -4.95 -14.80 -6.86
C SER A 66 -6.06 -13.84 -6.42
N LYS A 67 -7.33 -14.12 -6.78
CA LYS A 67 -8.49 -13.30 -6.37
C LYS A 67 -8.66 -13.24 -4.85
N ASP A 68 -8.34 -14.32 -4.13
CA ASP A 68 -8.49 -14.39 -2.68
C ASP A 68 -7.31 -13.75 -1.97
N VAL A 69 -6.11 -13.81 -2.57
CA VAL A 69 -4.96 -13.00 -2.13
C VAL A 69 -5.28 -11.52 -2.23
N LYS A 70 -5.79 -11.05 -3.38
CA LYS A 70 -6.10 -9.63 -3.62
C LYS A 70 -7.08 -9.04 -2.61
N LYS A 71 -8.07 -9.82 -2.16
CA LYS A 71 -9.04 -9.38 -1.13
C LYS A 71 -8.41 -9.09 0.22
N LEU A 72 -7.24 -9.67 0.49
CA LEU A 72 -6.53 -9.52 1.76
C LEU A 72 -5.35 -8.55 1.66
N ILE A 73 -5.00 -8.06 0.46
CA ILE A 73 -3.94 -7.04 0.34
C ILE A 73 -4.34 -5.79 1.12
N GLY A 74 -3.42 -5.28 1.93
CA GLY A 74 -3.64 -4.18 2.86
C GLY A 74 -3.53 -4.59 4.33
N ILE A 75 -3.60 -5.89 4.66
CA ILE A 75 -3.27 -6.41 5.99
C ILE A 75 -1.83 -6.97 6.01
N PRO A 76 -1.20 -7.15 7.20
CA PRO A 76 0.15 -7.69 7.29
C PRO A 76 0.28 -9.06 6.60
N GLY A 77 1.36 -9.26 5.83
CA GLY A 77 1.55 -10.49 5.04
C GLY A 77 1.50 -11.79 5.84
N LYS A 78 1.93 -11.76 7.11
CA LYS A 78 1.79 -12.87 8.05
C LYS A 78 0.34 -13.30 8.25
N GLU A 79 -0.57 -12.33 8.35
CA GLU A 79 -2.01 -12.58 8.53
C GLU A 79 -2.65 -13.08 7.23
N ILE A 80 -2.22 -12.59 6.06
CA ILE A 80 -2.63 -13.12 4.76
C ILE A 80 -2.30 -14.61 4.66
N VAL A 81 -1.05 -14.99 4.97
CA VAL A 81 -0.57 -16.37 4.92
C VAL A 81 -1.36 -17.27 5.88
N LYS A 82 -1.56 -16.84 7.13
CA LYS A 82 -2.36 -17.59 8.11
C LYS A 82 -3.79 -17.82 7.64
N GLN A 83 -4.45 -16.79 7.12
CA GLN A 83 -5.86 -16.88 6.71
C GLN A 83 -6.05 -17.77 5.48
N LEU A 84 -5.18 -17.64 4.47
CA LEU A 84 -5.32 -18.39 3.21
C LEU A 84 -4.84 -19.83 3.32
N LEU A 85 -3.72 -20.06 4.00
CA LEU A 85 -3.12 -21.40 4.08
C LEU A 85 -3.60 -22.18 5.31
N LYS A 86 -4.31 -21.53 6.23
CA LYS A 86 -4.80 -22.11 7.50
C LYS A 86 -3.69 -22.73 8.34
N ILE A 87 -2.50 -22.14 8.29
CA ILE A 87 -1.33 -22.58 9.06
C ILE A 87 -1.12 -21.69 10.29
N SER A 88 -0.72 -22.31 11.40
CA SER A 88 -0.35 -21.63 12.65
C SER A 88 1.11 -21.82 13.03
N ASP A 89 1.81 -22.76 12.38
CA ASP A 89 3.22 -23.03 12.64
C ASP A 89 4.09 -21.87 12.17
N SER A 90 4.90 -21.32 13.10
CA SER A 90 5.69 -20.12 12.83
C SER A 90 6.80 -20.35 11.80
N GLN A 91 7.35 -21.56 11.73
CA GLN A 91 8.43 -21.89 10.81
C GLN A 91 7.90 -22.02 9.38
N GLN A 92 6.76 -22.70 9.21
CA GLN A 92 6.07 -22.79 7.91
C GLN A 92 5.63 -21.41 7.41
N ILE A 93 5.06 -20.56 8.29
CA ILE A 93 4.69 -19.19 7.92
C ILE A 93 5.92 -18.41 7.44
N LYS A 94 7.03 -18.50 8.16
CA LYS A 94 8.28 -17.84 7.79
C LYS A 94 8.79 -18.31 6.43
N GLU A 95 8.76 -19.62 6.17
CA GLU A 95 9.19 -20.18 4.88
C GLU A 95 8.32 -19.69 3.71
N VAL A 96 6.99 -19.63 3.89
CA VAL A 96 6.07 -19.07 2.88
C VAL A 96 6.39 -17.60 2.62
N LEU A 97 6.61 -16.80 3.67
CA LEU A 97 6.94 -15.37 3.53
C LEU A 97 8.27 -15.17 2.78
N GLU A 98 9.29 -15.97 3.06
CA GLU A 98 10.58 -15.92 2.38
C GLU A 98 10.45 -16.27 0.89
N LYS A 99 9.69 -17.33 0.56
CA LYS A 99 9.39 -17.73 -0.82
C LYS A 99 8.59 -16.65 -1.55
N TRP A 100 7.55 -16.11 -0.91
CA TRP A 100 6.72 -15.05 -1.46
C TRP A 100 7.56 -13.82 -1.80
N GLU A 101 8.38 -13.36 -0.86
CA GLU A 101 9.26 -12.22 -1.08
C GLU A 101 10.30 -12.47 -2.18
N LYS A 102 10.87 -13.68 -2.23
CA LYS A 102 11.78 -14.08 -3.30
C LYS A 102 11.09 -14.04 -4.67
N ASN A 103 9.88 -14.58 -4.79
CA ASN A 103 9.13 -14.60 -6.05
C ASN A 103 8.71 -13.19 -6.47
N GLN A 104 8.27 -12.37 -5.54
CA GLN A 104 7.93 -10.97 -5.78
C GLN A 104 9.13 -10.19 -6.32
N ARG A 105 10.31 -10.27 -5.67
CA ARG A 105 11.52 -9.56 -6.11
C ARG A 105 11.94 -9.85 -7.55
N LYS A 106 11.75 -11.08 -8.05
CA LYS A 106 12.12 -11.47 -9.42
C LYS A 106 11.41 -10.65 -10.49
N VAL A 107 10.17 -10.24 -10.22
CA VAL A 107 9.26 -9.64 -11.21
C VAL A 107 8.88 -8.20 -10.89
N TYR A 108 9.06 -7.76 -9.64
CA TYR A 108 8.57 -6.47 -9.14
C TYR A 108 9.04 -5.28 -10.00
N ALA A 109 10.35 -5.09 -10.14
CA ALA A 109 10.92 -3.96 -10.88
C ALA A 109 10.54 -3.93 -12.38
N LYS A 110 10.13 -5.08 -12.95
CA LYS A 110 9.75 -5.19 -14.37
C LYS A 110 8.26 -4.92 -14.61
N ARG A 111 7.41 -5.20 -13.62
CA ARG A 111 5.95 -5.19 -13.78
C ARG A 111 5.27 -4.06 -13.03
N VAL A 112 5.80 -3.65 -11.88
CA VAL A 112 5.19 -2.62 -11.03
C VAL A 112 5.52 -1.23 -11.58
N LYS A 113 4.49 -0.38 -11.64
CA LYS A 113 4.58 1.00 -12.12
C LYS A 113 3.74 1.89 -11.21
N LEU A 114 4.01 3.20 -11.22
CA LEU A 114 3.05 4.15 -10.67
C LEU A 114 1.75 4.09 -11.45
N TYR A 115 0.63 4.31 -10.75
CA TYR A 115 -0.61 4.63 -11.44
C TYR A 115 -0.47 5.95 -12.22
N PRO A 116 -1.23 6.13 -13.31
CA PRO A 116 -1.26 7.40 -14.04
C PRO A 116 -1.56 8.57 -13.09
N LYS A 117 -0.92 9.72 -13.33
CA LYS A 117 -1.14 10.99 -12.60
C LYS A 117 -0.69 11.02 -11.14
N VAL A 118 -0.06 9.96 -10.60
CA VAL A 118 0.35 9.95 -9.19
C VAL A 118 1.34 11.06 -8.86
N LYS A 119 2.38 11.25 -9.69
CA LYS A 119 3.38 12.32 -9.46
C LYS A 119 2.74 13.70 -9.53
N GLU A 120 1.89 13.90 -10.53
CA GLU A 120 1.17 15.14 -10.78
C GLU A 120 0.23 15.48 -9.63
N THR A 121 -0.48 14.48 -9.08
CA THR A 121 -1.34 14.63 -7.90
C THR A 121 -0.54 14.99 -6.65
N LEU A 122 0.56 14.27 -6.38
CA LEU A 122 1.41 14.54 -5.22
C LEU A 122 2.00 15.96 -5.29
N GLU A 123 2.50 16.37 -6.45
CA GLU A 123 3.01 17.71 -6.69
C GLU A 123 1.92 18.78 -6.56
N TYR A 124 0.74 18.56 -7.16
CA TYR A 124 -0.41 19.45 -7.06
C TYR A 124 -0.81 19.72 -5.60
N LEU A 125 -0.81 18.68 -4.77
CA LEU A 125 -1.17 18.77 -3.36
C LEU A 125 -0.09 19.49 -2.55
N LYS A 126 1.20 19.19 -2.78
CA LYS A 126 2.30 19.91 -2.11
C LYS A 126 2.35 21.38 -2.47
N ASN A 127 2.16 21.72 -3.74
CA ASN A 127 2.12 23.12 -4.20
C ASN A 127 0.94 23.90 -3.62
N ARG A 128 -0.12 23.19 -3.21
CA ARG A 128 -1.24 23.78 -2.48
C ARG A 128 -1.05 23.81 -0.98
N GLY A 129 0.06 23.33 -0.42
CA GLY A 129 0.34 23.37 1.01
C GLY A 129 -0.40 22.31 1.84
N PHE A 130 -0.82 21.21 1.22
CA PHE A 130 -1.24 20.03 1.99
C PHE A 130 -0.03 19.31 2.60
N LYS A 131 -0.22 18.76 3.80
CA LYS A 131 0.70 17.78 4.38
C LYS A 131 0.44 16.41 3.79
N LEU A 132 1.47 15.70 3.37
CA LEU A 132 1.31 14.38 2.77
C LEU A 132 1.97 13.32 3.65
N ALA A 133 1.28 12.21 3.89
CA ALA A 133 1.85 11.05 4.55
C ALA A 133 1.62 9.79 3.70
N ALA A 134 2.53 8.83 3.81
CA ALA A 134 2.29 7.47 3.37
C ALA A 134 1.98 6.59 4.59
N ALA A 135 0.99 5.71 4.51
CA ALA A 135 0.67 4.74 5.56
C ALA A 135 0.45 3.38 4.90
N THR A 136 1.24 2.36 5.27
CA THR A 136 1.26 1.09 4.54
C THR A 136 1.46 -0.12 5.47
N SER A 137 1.03 -1.30 4.99
CA SER A 137 1.28 -2.58 5.66
C SER A 137 2.65 -3.21 5.33
N LEU A 138 3.45 -2.54 4.49
CA LEU A 138 4.84 -2.87 4.22
C LEU A 138 5.72 -2.63 5.46
N THR A 139 6.96 -3.16 5.43
CA THR A 139 7.99 -2.74 6.38
C THR A 139 8.56 -1.38 5.97
N SER A 140 9.13 -0.63 6.92
CA SER A 140 9.71 0.70 6.70
C SER A 140 10.78 0.69 5.59
N ASP A 141 11.63 -0.34 5.55
CA ASP A 141 12.64 -0.50 4.51
C ASP A 141 12.04 -0.67 3.11
N LYS A 142 10.99 -1.49 2.97
CA LYS A 142 10.32 -1.73 1.68
C LYS A 142 9.57 -0.48 1.21
N ALA A 143 8.87 0.18 2.12
CA ALA A 143 8.17 1.43 1.81
C ALA A 143 9.17 2.47 1.28
N LYS A 144 10.30 2.64 1.96
CA LYS A 144 11.37 3.56 1.53
C LYS A 144 11.95 3.19 0.17
N GLU A 145 12.28 1.92 -0.05
CA GLU A 145 12.80 1.41 -1.34
C GLU A 145 11.84 1.77 -2.49
N ILE A 146 10.54 1.50 -2.33
CA ILE A 146 9.52 1.77 -3.36
C ILE A 146 9.39 3.28 -3.62
N LEU A 147 9.28 4.09 -2.58
CA LEU A 147 9.13 5.54 -2.73
C LEU A 147 10.36 6.17 -3.41
N GLN A 148 11.56 5.64 -3.15
CA GLN A 148 12.80 6.05 -3.80
C GLN A 148 12.90 5.59 -5.25
N MET A 149 12.56 4.33 -5.51
CA MET A 149 12.53 3.72 -6.85
C MET A 149 11.72 4.57 -7.84
N PHE A 150 10.59 5.12 -7.38
CA PHE A 150 9.73 5.98 -8.20
C PHE A 150 10.01 7.49 -8.04
N SER A 151 10.98 7.86 -7.20
CA SER A 151 11.38 9.24 -6.89
C SER A 151 10.22 10.11 -6.36
N ILE A 152 9.36 9.51 -5.54
CA ILE A 152 8.21 10.17 -4.91
C ILE A 152 8.34 10.35 -3.39
N GLU A 153 9.38 9.80 -2.76
CA GLU A 153 9.69 10.01 -1.33
C GLU A 153 9.64 11.50 -0.93
N LYS A 154 10.22 12.37 -1.76
CA LYS A 154 10.31 13.82 -1.55
C LYS A 154 8.97 14.54 -1.35
N TYR A 155 7.85 13.94 -1.78
CA TYR A 155 6.54 14.56 -1.60
C TYR A 155 5.99 14.35 -0.18
N PHE A 156 6.40 13.29 0.51
CA PHE A 156 5.85 12.90 1.79
C PHE A 156 6.57 13.62 2.95
N ASP A 157 5.78 14.18 3.87
CA ASP A 157 6.26 14.72 5.14
C ASP A 157 6.58 13.58 6.15
N THR A 158 5.93 12.42 6.01
CA THR A 158 6.20 11.22 6.82
C THR A 158 5.72 9.96 6.11
N CYS A 159 6.30 8.81 6.46
CA CYS A 159 5.84 7.49 6.07
C CYS A 159 5.73 6.63 7.33
N VAL A 160 4.59 5.98 7.52
CA VAL A 160 4.32 5.06 8.63
C VAL A 160 4.11 3.66 8.04
N ALA A 161 4.91 2.72 8.48
CA ALA A 161 4.89 1.33 8.03
C ALA A 161 4.42 0.39 9.16
N ALA A 162 4.27 -0.90 8.85
CA ALA A 162 3.73 -1.89 9.79
C ALA A 162 4.60 -2.09 11.03
N ASP A 163 5.93 -1.94 10.90
CA ASP A 163 6.92 -2.09 11.96
C ASP A 163 7.17 -0.80 12.76
N ASP A 164 6.53 0.32 12.39
CA ASP A 164 6.57 1.57 13.16
C ASP A 164 5.54 1.58 14.31
N VAL A 165 4.58 0.64 14.31
CA VAL A 165 3.47 0.58 15.27
C VAL A 165 3.49 -0.70 16.10
N LYS A 166 3.16 -0.60 17.39
CA LYS A 166 3.03 -1.76 18.29
C LYS A 166 1.56 -2.18 18.38
N TYR A 167 1.31 -3.48 18.30
CA TYR A 167 0.00 -4.12 18.53
C TYR A 167 -0.04 -4.81 19.88
#